data_AF-A0A379W5L1-F1
#
_entry.id   AF-A0A379W5L1-F1
#
_cell.length_a   1.000
_cell.length_b   1.000
_cell.length_c   1.000
_cell.angle_alpha   90.00
_cell.angle_beta   90.00
_cell.angle_gamma   90.00
#
_symmetry.space_group_name_H-M   'P 1'
#
loop_
_entity.id
_entity.type
_entity.pdbx_description
1 polymer ?
#
loop_
_entity_poly.entity_id
_entity_poly.type
_entity_poly.pdbx_seq_one_letter_code
_entity_poly.pdbx_strand_id
1 'polypeptide(L)'
;MVNAQIRRNLPIETNIMDLDAAKAKGAMALFGEKYDERVRVLSMGDFSTELCGGTHASRTGDIGLFRIISESGTAAGIRRIEAVTGEGAMATVHAQSDRLNDIAHLLKGDSQNLSDKVRAVLERTRQLEKELQQLKDQAAAQESANLSSKAVDLNGVKLLVSELAGIEPKMLRTMVDDLKNQLGSTVIVLATVVEGKVFSDCGRVEGCDRPG
;
A
#
# COMPACT_ATOMS: atom_id res chain seq x y z
N MET A 1 18.45 15.40 -17.39
CA MET A 1 18.64 16.47 -18.40
C MET A 1 18.51 17.87 -17.81
N VAL A 2 17.36 18.28 -17.26
CA VAL A 2 17.10 19.65 -16.76
C VAL A 2 18.17 20.15 -15.77
N ASN A 3 18.43 19.40 -14.70
CA ASN A 3 19.46 19.77 -13.71
C ASN A 3 20.87 19.91 -14.32
N ALA A 4 21.19 19.23 -15.42
CA ALA A 4 22.47 19.40 -16.09
C ALA A 4 22.54 20.76 -16.81
N GLN A 5 21.45 21.20 -17.44
CA GLN A 5 21.37 22.52 -18.10
C GLN A 5 21.34 23.67 -17.08
N ILE A 6 20.68 23.47 -15.94
CA ILE A 6 20.74 24.40 -14.80
C ILE A 6 22.19 24.58 -14.34
N ARG A 7 22.93 23.47 -14.16
CA ARG A 7 24.34 23.52 -13.74
C ARG A 7 25.30 24.17 -14.74
N ARG A 8 24.96 24.21 -16.05
CA ARG A 8 25.75 24.97 -17.04
C ARG A 8 25.70 26.48 -16.79
N ASN A 9 24.72 26.95 -16.00
CA ASN A 9 24.58 28.34 -15.59
C ASN A 9 24.61 29.33 -16.77
N LEU A 10 23.88 28.99 -17.84
CA LEU A 10 23.85 29.79 -19.06
C LEU A 10 23.11 31.10 -18.81
N PRO A 11 23.52 32.23 -19.41
CA PRO A 11 22.73 33.46 -19.37
C PRO A 11 21.36 33.24 -20.04
N ILE A 12 20.33 33.85 -19.46
CA ILE A 12 18.99 33.90 -20.05
C ILE A 12 18.86 35.25 -20.75
N GLU A 13 18.94 35.23 -22.07
CA GLU A 13 18.86 36.43 -22.91
C GLU A 13 17.42 36.70 -23.31
N THR A 14 17.01 37.96 -23.25
CA THR A 14 15.67 38.42 -23.64
C THR A 14 15.80 39.42 -24.78
N ASN A 15 15.11 39.19 -25.89
CA ASN A 15 15.09 40.08 -27.03
C ASN A 15 13.65 40.30 -27.53
N ILE A 16 13.32 41.52 -27.95
CA ILE A 16 12.07 41.83 -28.65
C ILE A 16 12.35 41.84 -30.14
N MET A 17 11.63 41.03 -30.91
CA MET A 17 11.82 40.93 -32.36
C MET A 17 10.51 40.58 -33.08
N ASP A 18 10.52 40.68 -34.40
CA ASP A 18 9.36 40.32 -35.22
C ASP A 18 9.07 38.81 -35.14
N LEU A 19 7.79 38.45 -35.19
CA LEU A 19 7.33 37.07 -35.06
C LEU A 19 7.99 36.12 -36.07
N ASP A 20 8.19 36.56 -37.31
CA ASP A 20 8.80 35.73 -38.35
C ASP A 20 10.30 35.51 -38.10
N ALA A 21 10.99 36.53 -37.59
CA ALA A 21 12.40 36.40 -37.17
C ALA A 21 12.55 35.45 -35.97
N ALA A 22 11.60 35.50 -35.01
CA ALA A 22 11.58 34.58 -33.87
C ALA A 22 11.38 33.13 -34.32
N LYS A 23 10.45 32.87 -35.25
CA LYS A 23 10.24 31.54 -35.84
C LYS A 23 11.48 31.04 -36.57
N ALA A 24 12.14 31.91 -37.35
CA ALA A 24 13.39 31.56 -38.04
C ALA A 24 14.53 31.19 -37.07
N LYS A 25 14.54 31.78 -35.86
CA LYS A 25 15.49 31.45 -34.77
C LYS A 25 15.17 30.13 -34.05
N GLY A 26 14.10 29.42 -34.46
CA GLY A 26 13.67 28.18 -33.81
C GLY A 26 12.95 28.40 -32.48
N ALA A 27 12.41 29.60 -32.23
CA ALA A 27 11.64 29.86 -31.03
C ALA A 27 10.40 28.97 -30.99
N MET A 28 10.27 28.16 -29.94
CA MET A 28 9.09 27.32 -29.76
C MET A 28 7.94 28.19 -29.26
N ALA A 29 6.85 28.22 -30.04
CA ALA A 29 5.61 28.87 -29.64
C ALA A 29 4.77 27.91 -28.80
N LEU A 30 4.23 28.38 -27.69
CA LEU A 30 3.26 27.61 -26.90
C LEU A 30 1.93 27.53 -27.67
N PHE A 31 1.37 26.32 -27.73
CA PHE A 31 0.20 25.98 -28.54
C PHE A 31 -1.03 26.81 -28.18
N GLY A 32 -1.68 27.42 -29.19
CA GLY A 32 -3.03 28.00 -29.07
C GLY A 32 -3.11 29.52 -28.84
N GLU A 33 -1.97 30.21 -28.64
CA GLU A 33 -1.93 31.65 -28.38
C GLU A 33 -1.84 32.47 -29.69
N LYS A 34 -2.56 33.60 -29.76
CA LYS A 34 -2.37 34.61 -30.82
C LYS A 34 -1.27 35.56 -30.38
N TYR A 35 -0.23 35.71 -31.20
CA TYR A 35 0.90 36.59 -30.93
C TYR A 35 0.80 37.89 -31.75
N ASP A 36 1.27 38.99 -31.18
CA ASP A 36 1.44 40.27 -31.88
C ASP A 36 2.59 40.22 -32.89
N GLU A 37 2.71 41.25 -33.73
CA GLU A 37 3.79 41.37 -34.73
C GLU A 37 5.17 41.37 -34.09
N ARG A 38 5.32 41.97 -32.91
CA ARG A 38 6.55 41.93 -32.10
C ARG A 38 6.37 41.04 -30.89
N VAL A 39 7.26 40.08 -30.73
CA VAL A 39 7.25 39.11 -29.63
C VAL A 39 8.50 39.20 -28.78
N ARG A 40 8.37 38.82 -27.51
CA ARG A 40 9.48 38.66 -26.58
C ARG A 40 10.00 37.23 -26.64
N VAL A 41 11.24 37.09 -27.08
CA VAL A 41 11.95 35.81 -27.19
C VAL A 41 12.94 35.69 -26.06
N LEU A 42 12.91 34.55 -25.37
CA LEU A 42 13.95 34.18 -24.42
C LEU A 42 14.82 33.06 -24.98
N SER A 43 16.13 33.16 -24.74
CA SER A 43 17.11 32.15 -25.13
C SER A 43 17.95 31.76 -23.92
N MET A 44 18.03 30.45 -23.65
CA MET A 44 18.85 29.85 -22.59
C MET A 44 20.01 29.09 -23.25
N GLY A 45 20.97 29.86 -23.77
CA GLY A 45 22.04 29.36 -24.63
C GLY A 45 21.50 28.64 -25.88
N ASP A 46 22.15 27.55 -26.27
CA ASP A 46 21.82 26.72 -27.42
C ASP A 46 20.70 25.69 -27.16
N PHE A 47 20.25 25.59 -25.90
CA PHE A 47 19.40 24.49 -25.46
C PHE A 47 17.90 24.77 -25.64
N SER A 48 17.46 26.00 -25.36
CA SER A 48 16.05 26.37 -25.42
C SER A 48 15.90 27.81 -25.87
N THR A 49 15.01 28.03 -26.83
CA THR A 49 14.54 29.35 -27.24
C THR A 49 13.03 29.31 -27.32
N GLU A 50 12.37 30.22 -26.61
CA GLU A 50 10.91 30.21 -26.41
C GLU A 50 10.30 31.61 -26.47
N LEU A 51 9.01 31.66 -26.81
CA LEU A 51 8.20 32.87 -26.70
C LEU A 51 7.53 32.91 -25.33
N CYS A 52 7.90 33.88 -24.48
CA CYS A 52 7.28 34.02 -23.16
C CYS A 52 7.27 35.47 -22.66
N GLY A 53 6.12 35.90 -22.13
CA GLY A 53 5.91 37.23 -21.54
C GLY A 53 6.18 37.33 -20.04
N GLY A 54 6.46 36.21 -19.36
CA GLY A 54 6.60 36.14 -17.91
C GLY A 54 7.95 36.62 -17.36
N THR A 55 8.08 36.64 -16.04
CA THR A 55 9.36 36.90 -15.36
C THR A 55 10.27 35.68 -15.46
N HIS A 56 11.57 35.90 -15.61
CA HIS A 56 12.57 34.83 -15.66
C HIS A 56 13.76 35.15 -14.77
N ALA A 57 14.49 34.10 -14.41
CA ALA A 57 15.82 34.21 -13.83
C ALA A 57 16.81 34.90 -14.79
N SER A 58 17.93 35.38 -14.27
CA SER A 58 18.99 35.95 -15.10
C SER A 58 19.88 34.87 -15.71
N ARG A 59 20.07 33.75 -15.01
CA ARG A 59 20.82 32.59 -15.48
C ARG A 59 20.10 31.30 -15.15
N THR A 60 20.38 30.24 -15.90
CA THR A 60 19.79 28.92 -15.64
C THR A 60 20.17 28.36 -14.27
N GLY A 61 21.32 28.78 -13.71
CA GLY A 61 21.77 28.36 -12.38
C GLY A 61 20.94 28.92 -11.23
N ASP A 62 20.33 30.11 -11.41
CA ASP A 62 19.53 30.76 -10.37
C ASP A 62 18.23 30.00 -10.06
N ILE A 63 17.82 29.10 -10.97
CA ILE A 63 16.66 28.21 -10.81
C ILE A 63 16.89 27.20 -9.66
N GLY A 64 18.15 26.83 -9.39
CA GLY A 64 18.51 25.85 -8.38
C GLY A 64 18.06 24.42 -8.72
N LEU A 65 17.94 23.55 -7.71
CA LEU A 65 17.55 22.15 -7.92
C LEU A 65 16.17 22.06 -8.57
N PHE A 66 16.04 21.39 -9.71
CA PHE A 66 14.76 20.98 -10.29
C PHE A 66 14.40 19.56 -9.84
N ARG A 67 13.19 19.37 -9.35
CA ARG A 67 12.70 18.08 -8.87
C ARG A 67 11.28 17.82 -9.36
N ILE A 68 11.07 16.66 -9.97
CA ILE A 68 9.73 16.15 -10.30
C ILE A 68 9.13 15.55 -9.03
N ILE A 69 7.91 15.99 -8.70
CA ILE A 69 7.12 15.49 -7.57
C ILE A 69 6.22 14.34 -8.03
N SER A 70 5.55 14.52 -9.17
CA SER A 70 4.61 13.56 -9.68
C SER A 70 4.58 13.57 -11.21
N GLU A 71 4.15 12.45 -11.77
CA GLU A 71 3.84 12.32 -13.19
C GLU A 71 2.57 11.50 -13.33
N SER A 72 1.61 11.99 -14.12
CA SER A 72 0.33 11.32 -14.35
C SER A 72 -0.11 11.42 -15.82
N GLY A 73 -0.78 10.38 -16.32
CA GLY A 73 -1.38 10.39 -17.65
C GLY A 73 -2.75 11.07 -17.63
N THR A 74 -2.96 12.10 -18.44
CA THR A 74 -4.23 12.84 -18.48
C THR A 74 -5.11 12.48 -19.68
N ALA A 75 -4.50 12.01 -20.77
CA ALA A 75 -5.18 11.49 -21.96
C ALA A 75 -4.21 10.61 -22.78
N ALA A 76 -4.69 9.97 -23.85
CA ALA A 76 -3.83 9.18 -24.74
C ALA A 76 -2.71 10.06 -25.32
N GLY A 77 -1.46 9.73 -25.01
CA GLY A 77 -0.28 10.47 -25.46
C GLY A 77 0.02 11.77 -24.68
N ILE A 78 -0.75 12.12 -23.65
CA ILE A 78 -0.56 13.35 -22.86
C ILE A 78 -0.20 13.02 -21.42
N ARG A 79 0.92 13.58 -20.94
CA ARG A 79 1.41 13.41 -19.57
C ARG A 79 1.49 14.77 -18.88
N ARG A 80 1.06 14.81 -17.62
CA ARG A 80 1.23 15.95 -16.71
C ARG A 80 2.40 15.65 -15.79
N ILE A 81 3.34 16.59 -15.75
CA ILE A 81 4.49 16.56 -14.84
C ILE A 81 4.30 17.68 -13.83
N GLU A 82 4.36 17.35 -12.55
CA GLU A 82 4.40 18.33 -11.47
C GLU A 82 5.83 18.38 -10.94
N ALA A 83 6.40 19.58 -10.89
CA ALA A 83 7.77 19.79 -10.47
C ALA A 83 7.93 21.07 -9.66
N VAL A 84 8.94 21.09 -8.81
CA VAL A 84 9.36 22.25 -8.01
C VAL A 84 10.83 22.55 -8.26
N THR A 85 11.22 23.81 -8.04
CA THR A 85 12.60 24.28 -8.18
C THR A 85 13.08 25.00 -6.93
N GLY A 86 14.38 25.28 -6.85
CA GLY A 86 14.99 26.10 -5.81
C GLY A 86 14.67 25.63 -4.39
N GLU A 87 14.26 26.56 -3.54
CA GLU A 87 13.93 26.29 -2.13
C GLU A 87 12.79 25.27 -1.98
N GLY A 88 11.76 25.33 -2.84
CA GLY A 88 10.66 24.36 -2.80
C GLY A 88 11.13 22.93 -3.08
N ALA A 89 12.11 22.77 -3.98
CA ALA A 89 12.74 21.48 -4.24
C ALA A 89 13.60 21.01 -3.05
N MET A 90 14.39 21.90 -2.44
CA MET A 90 15.20 21.59 -1.27
C MET A 90 14.33 21.18 -0.06
N ALA A 91 13.28 21.94 0.23
CA ALA A 91 12.31 21.62 1.28
C ALA A 91 11.67 20.24 1.05
N THR A 92 11.36 19.90 -0.20
CA THR A 92 10.83 18.57 -0.54
C THR A 92 11.84 17.46 -0.27
N VAL A 93 13.12 17.66 -0.58
CA VAL A 93 14.21 16.69 -0.30
C VAL A 93 14.38 16.51 1.20
N HIS A 94 14.43 17.60 1.96
CA HIS A 94 14.59 17.56 3.41
C HIS A 94 13.41 16.83 4.07
N ALA A 95 12.17 17.19 3.71
CA ALA A 95 10.98 16.53 4.24
C ALA A 95 10.92 15.03 3.91
N GLN A 96 11.45 14.61 2.75
CA GLN A 96 11.57 13.18 2.44
C GLN A 96 12.65 12.49 3.28
N SER A 97 13.80 13.15 3.48
CA SER A 97 14.88 12.65 4.32
C SER A 97 14.42 12.47 5.78
N ASP A 98 13.71 13.45 6.33
CA ASP A 98 13.19 13.40 7.70
C ASP A 98 12.24 12.22 7.89
N ARG A 99 11.29 12.04 6.96
CA ARG A 99 10.37 10.88 6.98
C ARG A 99 11.11 9.55 6.94
N LEU A 100 12.15 9.42 6.13
CA LEU A 100 12.95 8.20 6.05
C LEU A 100 13.70 7.95 7.36
N ASN A 101 14.25 8.99 7.97
CA ASN A 101 14.92 8.91 9.27
C ASN A 101 13.95 8.51 10.39
N ASP A 102 12.73 9.08 10.40
CA ASP A 102 11.69 8.72 11.38
C ASP A 102 11.33 7.23 11.28
N ILE A 103 11.13 6.70 10.07
CA ILE A 103 10.85 5.27 9.86
C ILE A 103 12.06 4.42 10.30
N ALA A 104 13.28 4.85 10.00
CA ALA A 104 14.48 4.16 10.44
C ALA A 104 14.59 4.11 11.96
N HIS A 105 14.28 5.20 12.65
CA HIS A 105 14.24 5.23 14.11
C HIS A 105 13.18 4.29 14.70
N LEU A 106 11.96 4.27 14.13
CA LEU A 106 10.89 3.35 14.56
C LEU A 106 11.32 1.88 14.45
N LEU A 107 12.08 1.54 13.41
CA LEU A 107 12.57 0.18 13.17
C LEU A 107 13.94 -0.10 13.80
N LYS A 108 14.50 0.84 14.56
CA LYS A 108 15.85 0.77 15.14
C LYS A 108 16.89 0.38 14.07
N GLY A 109 16.85 1.08 12.95
CA GLY A 109 17.75 0.95 11.81
C GLY A 109 18.35 2.28 11.40
N ASP A 110 18.91 2.31 10.21
CA ASP A 110 19.52 3.47 9.55
C ASP A 110 19.13 3.51 8.06
N SER A 111 19.59 4.53 7.34
CA SER A 111 19.28 4.72 5.92
C SER A 111 19.81 3.61 5.01
N GLN A 112 20.79 2.83 5.44
CA GLN A 112 21.37 1.74 4.64
C GLN A 112 20.61 0.43 4.83
N ASN A 113 20.13 0.15 6.04
CA ASN A 113 19.44 -1.11 6.36
C ASN A 113 17.92 -0.99 6.50
N LEU A 114 17.34 0.19 6.27
CA LEU A 114 15.91 0.45 6.40
C LEU A 114 15.04 -0.57 5.66
N SER A 115 15.38 -0.84 4.40
CA SER A 115 14.65 -1.80 3.55
C SER A 115 14.66 -3.21 4.13
N ASP A 116 15.80 -3.65 4.67
CA ASP A 116 15.95 -4.98 5.25
C ASP A 116 15.20 -5.09 6.57
N LYS A 117 15.21 -4.03 7.40
CA LYS A 117 14.42 -3.95 8.62
C LYS A 117 12.92 -4.03 8.34
N VAL A 118 12.43 -3.32 7.32
CA VAL A 118 11.03 -3.39 6.89
C VAL A 118 10.68 -4.82 6.47
N ARG A 119 11.51 -5.47 5.65
CA ARG A 119 11.30 -6.87 5.24
C ARG A 119 11.28 -7.81 6.44
N ALA A 120 12.21 -7.67 7.38
CA ALA A 120 12.29 -8.50 8.58
C ALA A 120 11.04 -8.35 9.46
N VAL A 121 10.49 -7.13 9.61
CA VAL A 121 9.24 -6.93 10.33
C VAL A 121 8.07 -7.59 9.62
N LEU A 122 7.96 -7.45 8.29
CA LEU A 122 6.88 -8.09 7.52
C LEU A 122 6.94 -9.62 7.59
N GLU A 123 8.12 -10.21 7.49
CA GLU A 123 8.29 -11.66 7.64
C GLU A 123 7.99 -12.13 9.06
N ARG A 124 8.43 -11.38 10.08
CA ARG A 124 8.07 -11.67 11.47
C ARG A 124 6.55 -11.60 11.69
N THR A 125 5.86 -10.63 11.10
CA THR A 125 4.40 -10.53 11.20
C THR A 125 3.73 -11.76 10.58
N ARG A 126 4.14 -12.18 9.38
CA ARG A 126 3.62 -13.40 8.73
C ARG A 126 3.88 -14.66 9.55
N GLN A 127 5.06 -14.75 10.17
CA GLN A 127 5.41 -15.89 11.02
C GLN A 127 4.56 -15.93 12.29
N LEU A 128 4.39 -14.80 12.96
CA LEU A 128 3.53 -14.67 14.13
C LEU A 128 2.07 -14.97 13.81
N GLU A 129 1.56 -14.54 12.65
CA GLU A 129 0.21 -14.88 12.19
C GLU A 129 0.02 -16.39 12.02
N LYS A 130 1.02 -17.09 11.46
CA LYS A 130 0.99 -18.56 11.32
C LYS A 130 1.06 -19.27 12.66
N GLU A 131 1.96 -18.84 13.56
CA GLU A 131 2.07 -19.41 14.90
C GLU A 131 0.78 -19.19 15.70
N LEU A 132 0.17 -18.02 15.59
CA LEU A 132 -1.11 -17.72 16.23
C LEU A 132 -2.23 -18.62 15.71
N GLN A 133 -2.27 -18.89 14.40
CA GLN A 133 -3.23 -19.85 13.85
C GLN A 133 -2.98 -21.28 14.37
N GLN A 134 -1.72 -21.73 14.40
CA GLN A 134 -1.38 -23.05 14.94
C GLN A 134 -1.76 -23.22 16.41
N LEU A 135 -1.51 -22.20 17.24
CA LEU A 135 -1.89 -22.22 18.65
C LEU A 135 -3.42 -22.24 18.83
N LYS A 136 -4.17 -21.52 17.98
CA LYS A 136 -5.64 -21.58 17.97
C LYS A 136 -6.12 -22.98 17.63
N ASP A 137 -5.57 -23.59 16.57
CA ASP A 137 -5.95 -24.95 16.15
C ASP A 137 -5.65 -25.99 17.24
N GLN A 138 -4.49 -25.89 17.90
CA GLN A 138 -4.13 -26.73 19.06
C GLN A 138 -5.08 -26.55 20.24
N ALA A 139 -5.44 -25.31 20.58
CA ALA A 139 -6.37 -25.02 21.66
C ALA A 139 -7.77 -25.61 21.37
N ALA A 140 -8.25 -25.49 20.14
CA ALA A 140 -9.52 -26.10 19.73
C ALA A 140 -9.47 -27.63 19.77
N ALA A 141 -8.39 -28.26 19.32
CA ALA A 141 -8.23 -29.71 19.42
C ALA A 141 -8.22 -30.20 20.88
N GLN A 142 -7.54 -29.49 21.78
CA GLN A 142 -7.53 -29.81 23.21
C GLN A 142 -8.92 -29.64 23.84
N GLU A 143 -9.65 -28.59 23.47
CA GLU A 143 -11.00 -28.37 23.96
C GLU A 143 -11.96 -29.46 23.44
N SER A 144 -11.86 -29.86 22.17
CA SER A 144 -12.61 -31.01 21.63
C SER A 144 -12.34 -32.30 22.43
N ALA A 145 -11.07 -32.59 22.77
CA ALA A 145 -10.75 -33.75 23.58
C ALA A 145 -11.38 -33.68 24.99
N ASN A 146 -11.40 -32.50 25.60
CA ASN A 146 -12.08 -32.28 26.89
C ASN A 146 -13.60 -32.47 26.76
N LEU A 147 -14.22 -31.98 25.68
CA LEU A 147 -15.65 -32.10 25.44
C LEU A 147 -16.09 -33.54 25.17
N SER A 148 -15.27 -34.34 24.47
CA SER A 148 -15.51 -35.78 24.29
C SER A 148 -15.73 -36.52 25.62
N SER A 149 -15.05 -36.10 26.69
CA SER A 149 -15.21 -36.69 28.03
C SER A 149 -16.51 -36.28 28.73
N LYS A 150 -17.17 -35.20 28.28
CA LYS A 150 -18.42 -34.68 28.85
C LYS A 150 -19.66 -35.22 28.12
N ALA A 151 -19.50 -36.07 27.10
CA ALA A 151 -20.62 -36.65 26.37
C ALA A 151 -21.45 -37.58 27.28
N VAL A 152 -22.78 -37.42 27.24
CA VAL A 152 -23.73 -38.22 28.02
C VAL A 152 -24.30 -39.33 27.15
N ASP A 153 -24.27 -40.59 27.61
CA ASP A 153 -24.90 -41.71 26.90
C ASP A 153 -26.41 -41.75 27.19
N LEU A 154 -27.22 -41.72 26.13
CA LEU A 154 -28.66 -41.85 26.17
C LEU A 154 -29.08 -42.98 25.23
N ASN A 155 -29.42 -44.14 25.80
CA ASN A 155 -29.89 -45.32 25.05
C ASN A 155 -28.94 -45.77 23.92
N GLY A 156 -27.62 -45.69 24.13
CA GLY A 156 -26.61 -46.10 23.14
C GLY A 156 -26.25 -45.02 22.12
N VAL A 157 -26.77 -43.80 22.29
CA VAL A 157 -26.40 -42.60 21.50
C VAL A 157 -25.78 -41.58 22.43
N LYS A 158 -24.57 -41.10 22.10
CA LYS A 158 -23.90 -40.07 22.88
C LYS A 158 -24.46 -38.68 22.54
N LEU A 159 -24.76 -37.87 23.54
CA LEU A 159 -25.20 -36.49 23.41
C LEU A 159 -24.13 -35.55 23.98
N LEU A 160 -23.71 -34.56 23.19
CA LEU A 160 -22.78 -33.51 23.60
C LEU A 160 -23.36 -32.15 23.27
N VAL A 161 -23.66 -31.35 24.30
CA VAL A 161 -24.11 -29.97 24.16
C VAL A 161 -23.19 -29.08 24.99
N SER A 162 -22.49 -28.15 24.36
CA SER A 162 -21.62 -27.22 25.08
C SER A 162 -21.60 -25.84 24.46
N GLU A 163 -21.61 -24.83 25.33
CA GLU A 163 -21.20 -23.49 24.97
C GLU A 163 -19.68 -23.37 25.10
N LEU A 164 -19.06 -22.68 24.15
CA LEU A 164 -17.62 -22.44 24.06
C LEU A 164 -17.37 -20.94 24.02
N ALA A 165 -16.51 -20.46 24.91
CA ALA A 165 -16.13 -19.06 24.96
C ALA A 165 -14.83 -18.83 24.17
N GLY A 166 -14.79 -17.78 23.35
CA GLY A 166 -13.56 -17.35 22.66
C GLY A 166 -13.15 -18.21 21.46
N ILE A 167 -14.00 -19.13 21.02
CA ILE A 167 -13.80 -19.90 19.79
C ILE A 167 -14.38 -19.15 18.61
N GLU A 168 -13.62 -19.04 17.52
CA GLU A 168 -14.08 -18.42 16.29
C GLU A 168 -15.17 -19.29 15.62
N PRO A 169 -16.24 -18.69 15.05
CA PRO A 169 -17.34 -19.45 14.46
C PRO A 169 -16.92 -20.45 13.38
N LYS A 170 -15.84 -20.15 12.63
CA LYS A 170 -15.30 -21.05 11.60
C LYS A 170 -14.73 -22.35 12.18
N MET A 171 -14.22 -22.31 13.41
CA MET A 171 -13.60 -23.47 14.07
C MET A 171 -14.64 -24.45 14.64
N LEU A 172 -15.87 -23.99 14.92
CA LEU A 172 -16.94 -24.85 15.41
C LEU A 172 -17.18 -26.05 14.50
N ARG A 173 -17.13 -25.84 13.18
CA ARG A 173 -17.33 -26.91 12.20
C ARG A 173 -16.26 -27.98 12.28
N THR A 174 -15.00 -27.57 12.35
CA THR A 174 -13.87 -28.48 12.51
C THR A 174 -13.99 -29.25 13.82
N MET A 175 -14.34 -28.59 14.93
CA MET A 175 -14.54 -29.24 16.23
C MET A 175 -15.68 -30.25 16.19
N VAL A 176 -16.83 -29.90 15.58
CA VAL A 176 -17.96 -30.82 15.41
C VAL A 176 -17.53 -32.06 14.61
N ASP A 177 -16.80 -31.88 13.50
CA ASP A 177 -16.35 -32.99 12.66
C ASP A 177 -15.30 -33.87 13.37
N ASP A 178 -14.39 -33.31 14.16
CA ASP A 178 -13.44 -34.07 14.97
C ASP A 178 -14.15 -34.89 16.07
N LEU A 179 -15.12 -34.28 16.77
CA LEU A 179 -15.91 -34.94 17.81
C LEU A 179 -16.77 -36.07 17.25
N LYS A 180 -17.33 -35.90 16.04
CA LYS A 180 -18.05 -36.97 15.31
C LYS A 180 -17.16 -38.19 15.08
N ASN A 181 -15.91 -37.96 14.65
CA ASN A 181 -14.95 -39.03 14.39
C ASN A 181 -14.53 -39.76 15.67
N GLN A 182 -14.46 -39.05 16.81
CA GLN A 182 -14.06 -39.64 18.09
C GLN A 182 -15.19 -40.41 18.80
N LEU A 183 -16.42 -39.90 18.76
CA LEU A 183 -17.50 -40.37 19.63
C LEU A 183 -18.40 -41.45 19.00
N GLY A 184 -18.31 -41.68 17.69
CA GLY A 184 -19.14 -42.67 16.99
C GLY A 184 -20.59 -42.19 16.90
N SER A 185 -21.57 -43.06 17.19
CA SER A 185 -23.01 -42.71 17.15
C SER A 185 -23.35 -41.60 18.17
N THR A 186 -23.43 -40.35 17.69
CA THR A 186 -23.44 -39.16 18.55
C THR A 186 -24.28 -38.04 17.95
N VAL A 187 -24.92 -37.24 18.81
CA VAL A 187 -25.53 -35.93 18.50
C VAL A 187 -24.74 -34.84 19.22
N ILE A 188 -24.25 -33.85 18.48
CA ILE A 188 -23.37 -32.78 18.96
C ILE A 188 -24.01 -31.43 18.64
N VAL A 189 -24.05 -30.52 19.61
CA VAL A 189 -24.41 -29.10 19.43
C VAL A 189 -23.37 -28.25 20.15
N LEU A 190 -22.64 -27.42 19.40
CA LEU A 190 -21.70 -26.46 19.94
C LEU A 190 -22.18 -25.04 19.64
N ALA A 191 -22.00 -24.12 20.59
CA ALA A 191 -22.31 -22.71 20.41
C ALA A 191 -21.19 -21.81 20.95
N THR A 192 -20.97 -20.67 20.32
CA THR A 192 -20.05 -19.61 20.77
C THR A 192 -20.74 -18.25 20.66
N VAL A 193 -20.35 -17.31 21.53
CA VAL A 193 -20.86 -15.93 21.49
C VAL A 193 -19.71 -15.01 21.11
N VAL A 194 -19.88 -14.29 20.00
CA VAL A 194 -18.93 -13.27 19.52
C VAL A 194 -19.67 -11.95 19.38
N GLU A 195 -19.23 -10.93 20.13
CA GLU A 195 -19.80 -9.57 20.11
C GLU A 195 -21.33 -9.54 20.29
N GLY A 196 -21.87 -10.40 21.17
CA GLY A 196 -23.31 -10.48 21.44
C GLY A 196 -24.13 -11.23 20.39
N LYS A 197 -23.50 -11.80 19.35
CA LYS A 197 -24.15 -12.70 18.39
C LYS A 197 -23.80 -14.16 18.71
N VAL A 198 -24.82 -15.02 18.70
CA VAL A 198 -24.67 -16.45 18.91
C VAL A 198 -24.39 -17.13 17.58
N PHE A 199 -23.33 -17.91 17.53
CA PHE A 199 -23.01 -18.80 16.41
C PHE A 199 -23.05 -20.22 16.93
N SER A 200 -23.70 -21.12 16.21
CA SER A 200 -23.82 -22.53 16.61
C SER A 200 -23.58 -23.45 15.42
N ASP A 201 -23.01 -24.61 15.68
CA ASP A 201 -22.91 -25.69 14.72
C ASP A 201 -23.39 -27.00 15.33
N CYS A 202 -23.98 -27.87 14.52
CA CYS A 202 -24.53 -29.14 14.98
C CYS A 202 -24.12 -30.30 14.07
N GLY A 203 -24.00 -31.48 14.68
CA GLY A 203 -23.52 -32.67 14.01
C GLY A 203 -24.20 -33.92 14.52
N ARG A 204 -24.51 -34.84 13.61
CA ARG A 204 -24.98 -36.18 13.96
C ARG A 204 -24.19 -37.22 13.18
N VAL A 205 -23.83 -38.31 13.85
CA VAL A 205 -23.34 -39.55 13.24
C VAL A 205 -24.33 -40.63 13.60
N GLU A 206 -24.90 -41.29 12.59
CA GLU A 206 -25.72 -42.48 12.80
C GLU A 206 -24.81 -43.70 12.70
N GLY A 207 -24.68 -44.43 13.81
CA GLY A 207 -24.15 -45.79 13.76
C GLY A 207 -25.04 -46.63 12.85
N CYS A 208 -24.45 -47.21 11.80
CA CYS A 208 -25.12 -48.13 10.90
C CYS A 208 -25.35 -49.46 11.64
N ASP A 209 -26.31 -49.49 12.55
CA ASP A 209 -26.91 -50.71 13.08
C ASP A 209 -28.42 -50.53 13.05
N ARG A 210 -29.04 -50.95 11.95
CA ARG A 210 -30.43 -51.36 11.96
C ARG A 210 -30.46 -52.82 12.41
N PRO A 211 -30.90 -53.15 13.64
CA PRO A 211 -31.49 -54.47 13.85
C PRO A 211 -32.83 -54.50 13.11
N GLY A 212 -33.11 -55.63 12.47
CA GLY A 212 -34.25 -55.84 11.57
C GLY A 212 -35.63 -55.65 12.18
#